data_AF-A0A382L0H5-F1
#
_entry.id   AF-A0A382L0H5-F1
#
_cell.length_a   1.000
_cell.length_b   1.000
_cell.length_c   1.000
_cell.angle_alpha   90.00
_cell.angle_beta   90.00
_cell.angle_gamma   90.00
#
_symmetry.space_group_name_H-M   'P 1'
#
loop_
_entity.id
_entity.type
_entity.pdbx_description
1 polymer ?
#
loop_
_entity_poly.entity_id
_entity_poly.type
_entity_poly.pdbx_seq_one_letter_code
_entity_poly.pdbx_strand_id
1 'polypeptide(L)'
;VVELTEWRKRKVPQRRKSSPNPRAKGGLTRWFEENWVDVKTGKPCGRSKGEKRGYPACRPSKRVSSKTPKTVGEMTKSEKERFKREKTGKKKITYQHRRRKTKKRS
;
A
#
# COMPACT_ATOMS: atom_id res chain seq x y z
N VAL A 1 0.60 -21.33 -1.62
CA VAL A 1 1.86 -20.55 -1.75
C VAL A 1 2.33 -20.35 -3.19
N VAL A 2 2.01 -21.25 -4.12
CA VAL A 2 2.37 -21.16 -5.55
C VAL A 2 1.47 -20.17 -6.34
N GLU A 3 0.19 -20.07 -5.99
CA GLU A 3 -0.76 -19.21 -6.72
C GLU A 3 -0.46 -17.69 -6.60
N LEU A 4 0.09 -17.27 -5.46
CA LEU A 4 0.52 -15.89 -5.21
C LEU A 4 1.76 -15.50 -6.03
N THR A 5 2.67 -16.46 -6.29
CA THR A 5 3.90 -16.21 -7.06
C THR A 5 3.61 -16.16 -8.56
N GLU A 6 2.65 -16.94 -9.06
CA GLU A 6 2.23 -16.91 -10.46
C GLU A 6 1.45 -15.64 -10.84
N TRP A 7 0.53 -15.17 -9.98
CA TRP A 7 -0.15 -13.89 -10.17
C TRP A 7 0.86 -12.74 -10.31
N ARG A 8 1.91 -12.76 -9.48
CA ARG A 8 2.99 -11.75 -9.48
C ARG A 8 3.78 -11.75 -10.79
N LYS A 9 4.05 -12.91 -11.39
CA LYS A 9 4.74 -13.03 -12.67
C LYS A 9 3.90 -12.52 -13.86
N ARG A 10 2.56 -12.65 -13.81
CA ARG A 10 1.64 -12.20 -14.88
C ARG A 10 1.28 -10.71 -14.81
N LYS A 11 1.16 -10.13 -13.61
CA LYS A 11 0.67 -8.74 -13.42
C LYS A 11 1.76 -7.71 -13.20
N VAL A 12 2.97 -8.12 -12.80
CA VAL A 12 4.14 -7.25 -12.86
C VAL A 12 4.64 -7.33 -14.30
N PRO A 13 4.69 -6.22 -15.07
CA PRO A 13 5.26 -6.28 -16.41
C PRO A 13 6.69 -6.83 -16.27
N GLN A 14 6.98 -7.92 -16.98
CA GLN A 14 8.34 -8.46 -17.07
C GLN A 14 9.26 -7.29 -17.39
N ARG A 15 10.09 -6.93 -16.40
CA ARG A 15 11.28 -6.06 -16.48
C ARG A 15 11.32 -5.25 -17.78
N ARG A 16 10.34 -4.35 -17.96
CA ARG A 16 10.34 -3.41 -19.09
C ARG A 16 11.63 -2.62 -18.93
N LYS A 17 12.49 -2.72 -19.94
CA LYS A 17 13.87 -2.22 -19.98
C LYS A 17 13.99 -0.99 -19.09
N SER A 18 14.77 -1.17 -18.02
CA SER A 18 15.07 -0.18 -17.01
C SER A 18 15.28 1.17 -17.68
N SER A 19 14.50 2.16 -17.24
CA SER A 19 14.73 3.57 -17.50
C SER A 19 16.25 3.86 -17.51
N PRO A 20 16.76 4.73 -18.40
CA PRO A 20 18.20 5.03 -18.55
C PRO A 20 18.92 5.45 -17.27
N ASN A 21 18.18 5.66 -16.17
CA ASN A 21 18.71 5.99 -14.87
C ASN A 21 18.25 4.98 -13.79
N PRO A 22 18.97 3.85 -13.59
CA PRO A 22 18.62 2.81 -12.63
C PRO A 22 18.74 3.25 -11.15
N ARG A 23 19.20 4.49 -10.90
CA ARG A 23 19.41 5.07 -9.57
C ARG A 23 18.38 6.14 -9.18
N ALA A 24 17.40 6.44 -10.03
CA ALA A 24 16.35 7.38 -9.67
C ALA A 24 15.42 6.75 -8.61
N LYS A 25 15.81 6.88 -7.33
CA LYS A 25 14.96 6.62 -6.15
C LYS A 25 13.85 7.68 -6.06
N GLY A 26 13.02 7.77 -7.08
CA GLY A 26 11.95 8.76 -7.24
C GLY A 26 10.66 8.12 -7.76
N GLY A 27 9.55 8.85 -7.64
CA GLY A 27 8.25 8.39 -8.10
C GLY A 27 7.65 7.24 -7.28
N LEU A 28 6.94 6.33 -7.95
CA LEU A 28 6.24 5.20 -7.33
C LEU A 28 7.16 4.03 -6.93
N THR A 29 8.47 4.12 -7.19
CA THR A 29 9.43 3.03 -6.90
C THR A 29 9.37 2.58 -5.44
N ARG A 30 9.33 3.54 -4.49
CA ARG A 30 9.16 3.23 -3.06
C ARG A 30 7.86 2.47 -2.78
N TRP A 31 6.76 2.86 -3.43
CA TRP A 31 5.47 2.19 -3.27
C TRP A 31 5.54 0.73 -3.73
N PHE A 32 6.22 0.45 -4.85
CA PHE A 32 6.41 -0.93 -5.31
C PHE A 32 7.34 -1.73 -4.38
N GLU A 33 8.42 -1.14 -3.86
CA GLU A 33 9.34 -1.76 -2.90
C GLU A 33 8.67 -2.10 -1.56
N GLU A 34 7.76 -1.23 -1.10
CA GLU A 34 6.98 -1.38 0.13
C GLU A 34 6.02 -2.59 0.09
N ASN A 35 5.78 -3.16 -1.10
CA ASN A 35 4.92 -4.33 -1.33
C ASN A 35 3.55 -4.17 -0.63
N TRP A 36 2.76 -3.23 -1.13
CA TRP A 36 1.44 -2.93 -0.55
C TRP A 36 0.45 -4.08 -0.75
N VAL A 37 -0.23 -4.46 0.34
CA VAL A 37 -1.23 -5.53 0.37
C VAL A 37 -2.52 -5.03 0.99
N ASP A 38 -3.62 -5.71 0.65
CA ASP A 38 -4.91 -5.53 1.28
C ASP A 38 -4.94 -6.23 2.66
N VAL A 39 -5.21 -5.47 3.72
CA VAL A 39 -5.28 -5.97 5.10
C VAL A 39 -6.38 -7.03 5.27
N LYS A 40 -7.42 -7.03 4.43
CA LYS A 40 -8.52 -8.01 4.49
C LYS A 40 -8.12 -9.39 3.98
N THR A 41 -7.45 -9.40 2.83
CA THR A 41 -7.28 -10.62 2.03
C THR A 41 -5.82 -11.04 1.87
N GLY A 42 -4.86 -10.19 2.23
CA GLY A 42 -3.44 -10.40 1.94
C GLY A 42 -3.09 -10.31 0.46
N LYS A 43 -4.07 -10.08 -0.42
CA LYS A 43 -3.85 -9.90 -1.86
C LYS A 43 -3.14 -8.57 -2.12
N PRO A 44 -2.39 -8.47 -3.22
CA PRO A 44 -1.74 -7.22 -3.62
C PRO A 44 -2.75 -6.07 -3.68
N CYS A 45 -2.33 -4.91 -3.18
CA CYS A 45 -3.14 -3.71 -3.14
C CYS A 45 -3.36 -3.16 -4.55
N GLY A 46 -4.56 -2.61 -4.77
CA GLY A 46 -4.99 -2.04 -6.05
C GLY A 46 -6.11 -2.85 -6.68
N ARG A 47 -6.82 -2.24 -7.63
CA ARG A 47 -7.85 -2.90 -8.44
C ARG A 47 -7.50 -2.79 -9.91
N SER A 48 -7.73 -3.86 -10.65
CA SER A 48 -7.72 -3.81 -12.12
C SER A 48 -9.11 -3.44 -12.66
N LYS A 49 -9.17 -2.86 -13.86
CA LYS A 49 -10.43 -2.67 -14.59
C LYS A 49 -11.13 -4.03 -14.76
N GLY A 50 -12.43 -4.08 -14.45
CA GLY A 50 -13.23 -5.31 -14.50
C GLY A 50 -13.19 -6.18 -13.24
N GLU A 51 -12.40 -5.83 -12.22
CA GLU A 51 -12.35 -6.57 -10.96
C GLU A 51 -13.59 -6.28 -10.10
N LYS A 52 -14.39 -7.30 -9.77
CA LYS A 52 -15.62 -7.19 -8.94
C LYS A 52 -15.36 -6.98 -7.45
N ARG A 53 -14.10 -6.95 -7.01
CA ARG A 53 -13.74 -6.80 -5.59
C ARG A 53 -14.03 -5.37 -5.09
N GLY A 54 -14.45 -5.24 -3.84
CA GLY A 54 -14.59 -3.92 -3.20
C GLY A 54 -13.25 -3.18 -3.08
N TYR A 55 -13.28 -1.91 -2.72
CA TYR A 55 -12.05 -1.13 -2.51
C TYR A 55 -11.20 -1.76 -1.39
N PRO A 56 -9.92 -2.08 -1.67
CA PRO A 56 -9.04 -2.74 -0.71
C PRO A 56 -8.60 -1.77 0.40
N ALA A 57 -8.34 -2.32 1.59
CA ALA A 57 -7.75 -1.58 2.71
C ALA A 57 -6.23 -1.71 2.65
N CYS A 58 -5.59 -0.83 1.87
CA CYS A 58 -4.19 -0.96 1.48
C CYS A 58 -3.17 -0.51 2.53
N ARG A 59 -2.09 -1.30 2.69
CA ARG A 59 -1.04 -1.09 3.71
C ARG A 59 0.28 -1.75 3.27
N PRO A 60 1.47 -1.16 3.48
CA PRO A 60 2.74 -1.82 3.20
C PRO A 60 2.97 -3.07 4.02
N SER A 61 3.43 -4.12 3.34
CA SER A 61 3.96 -5.32 3.98
C SER A 61 5.38 -5.09 4.50
N LYS A 62 6.20 -4.32 3.76
CA LYS A 62 7.60 -4.06 4.11
C LYS A 62 7.85 -2.59 4.43
N ARG A 63 8.65 -2.33 5.47
CA ARG A 63 9.14 -1.00 5.80
C ARG A 63 10.41 -0.74 4.98
N VAL A 64 10.37 0.25 4.09
CA VAL A 64 11.51 0.59 3.20
C VAL A 64 12.16 1.92 3.61
N SER A 65 11.39 2.80 4.23
CA SER A 65 11.89 4.09 4.72
C SER A 65 11.19 4.51 6.02
N SER A 66 11.74 5.51 6.71
CA SER A 66 11.09 6.15 7.87
C SER A 66 9.74 6.79 7.53
N LYS A 67 9.50 7.10 6.25
CA LYS A 67 8.23 7.65 5.75
C LYS A 67 7.20 6.55 5.46
N THR A 68 7.60 5.28 5.47
CA THR A 68 6.68 4.16 5.35
C THR A 68 5.86 4.12 6.66
N PRO A 69 4.52 4.15 6.61
CA PRO A 69 3.76 4.14 7.85
C PRO A 69 3.88 2.76 8.56
N LYS A 70 3.12 2.53 9.63
CA LYS A 70 3.06 1.24 10.38
C LYS A 70 2.59 0.01 9.59
N THR A 71 3.43 -1.03 9.41
CA THR A 71 3.19 -2.22 8.54
C THR A 71 2.09 -3.16 8.98
N VAL A 72 1.64 -4.03 8.06
CA VAL A 72 0.62 -5.05 8.35
C VAL A 72 1.12 -6.00 9.45
N GLY A 73 2.42 -6.27 9.51
CA GLY A 73 3.03 -7.04 10.61
C GLY A 73 3.07 -6.28 11.92
N GLU A 74 3.32 -4.97 11.88
CA GLU A 74 3.38 -4.11 13.07
C GLU A 74 2.01 -3.80 13.69
N MET A 75 0.91 -3.95 12.95
CA MET A 75 -0.45 -3.69 13.42
C MET A 75 -1.04 -4.85 14.23
N THR A 76 -1.65 -4.52 15.36
CA THR A 76 -2.42 -5.47 16.17
C THR A 76 -3.73 -5.85 15.48
N LYS A 77 -4.38 -6.92 15.96
CA LYS A 77 -5.68 -7.37 15.41
C LYS A 77 -6.75 -6.28 15.50
N SER A 78 -6.82 -5.57 16.63
CA SER A 78 -7.79 -4.48 16.83
C SER A 78 -7.53 -3.30 15.90
N GLU A 79 -6.27 -2.93 15.67
CA GLU A 79 -5.89 -1.89 14.70
C GLU A 79 -6.26 -2.29 13.27
N LYS A 80 -6.06 -3.57 12.90
CA LYS A 80 -6.46 -4.12 11.61
C LYS A 80 -7.98 -4.01 11.41
N GLU A 81 -8.78 -4.41 12.39
CA GLU A 81 -10.24 -4.30 12.32
C GLU A 81 -10.73 -2.85 12.19
N ARG A 82 -10.19 -1.95 13.02
CA ARG A 82 -10.52 -0.53 12.96
C ARG A 82 -10.19 0.05 11.59
N PHE A 83 -9.00 -0.22 11.08
CA PHE A 83 -8.57 0.26 9.77
C PHE A 83 -9.45 -0.27 8.63
N LYS A 84 -9.78 -1.56 8.65
CA LYS A 84 -10.70 -2.18 7.69
C LYS A 84 -12.06 -1.48 7.68
N ARG A 85 -12.65 -1.27 8.86
CA ARG A 85 -13.94 -0.59 9.02
C ARG A 85 -13.90 0.84 8.52
N GLU A 86 -12.84 1.59 8.82
CA GLU A 86 -12.70 2.98 8.40
C GLU A 86 -12.53 3.11 6.88
N LYS A 87 -11.69 2.27 6.25
CA LYS A 87 -11.39 2.40 4.82
C LYS A 87 -12.42 1.77 3.88
N THR A 88 -13.28 0.90 4.40
CA THR A 88 -14.30 0.22 3.59
C THR A 88 -15.73 0.48 4.02
N GLY A 89 -15.91 1.30 5.05
CA GLY A 89 -17.24 1.78 5.44
C GLY A 89 -17.85 2.69 4.37
N LYS A 90 -19.18 2.74 4.34
CA LYS A 90 -19.95 3.67 3.47
C LYS A 90 -19.82 5.13 3.91
N LYS A 91 -19.40 5.35 5.17
CA LYS A 91 -19.25 6.70 5.73
C LYS A 91 -18.12 7.41 5.01
N LYS A 92 -18.37 8.65 4.59
CA LYS A 92 -17.36 9.54 4.01
C LYS A 92 -16.22 9.66 5.02
N ILE A 93 -15.01 9.26 4.60
CA ILE A 93 -13.81 9.53 5.38
C ILE A 93 -13.63 11.04 5.36
N THR A 94 -13.69 11.68 6.52
CA THR A 94 -13.42 13.12 6.64
C THR A 94 -11.94 13.34 6.32
N TYR A 95 -11.67 13.90 5.16
CA TYR A 95 -10.29 14.19 4.77
C TYR A 95 -9.85 15.42 5.55
N GLN A 96 -9.01 15.24 6.55
CA GLN A 96 -8.44 16.39 7.27
C GLN A 96 -7.37 17.03 6.38
N HIS A 97 -7.77 18.02 5.57
CA HIS A 97 -6.85 18.82 4.71
C HIS A 97 -5.81 19.61 5.53
N ARG A 98 -6.00 19.70 6.85
CA ARG A 98 -5.14 20.46 7.75
C ARG A 98 -3.85 19.66 8.03
N ARG A 99 -2.82 19.89 7.22
CA ARG A 99 -1.46 19.42 7.49
C ARG A 99 -1.05 19.99 8.85
N ARG A 100 -0.87 19.15 9.87
CA ARG A 100 -0.30 19.60 11.16
C ARG A 100 1.08 20.21 10.86
N LYS A 101 1.20 21.54 10.96
CA LYS A 101 2.50 22.21 10.86
C LYS A 101 3.30 21.81 12.09
N THR A 102 4.46 21.20 11.90
CA THR A 102 5.42 20.98 12.98
C THR A 102 5.89 22.35 13.45
N LYS A 103 5.67 22.71 14.73
CA LYS A 103 6.41 23.83 15.33
C LYS A 103 7.89 23.47 15.21
N LYS A 104 8.70 24.35 14.59
CA LYS A 104 10.16 24.25 14.72
C LYS A 104 10.46 24.23 16.22
N ARG A 105 11.25 23.25 16.68
CA ARG A 105 11.84 23.33 18.01
C ARG A 105 12.82 24.49 17.94
N SER A 106 12.56 25.54 18.72
CA SER A 106 13.49 26.64 18.98
C SER A 106 14.77 26.11 19.59
#